data_AF-C7YUX5-F1
#
_entry.id   AF-C7YUX5-F1
#
_cell.length_a   1.000
_cell.length_b   1.000
_cell.length_c   1.000
_cell.angle_alpha   90.00
_cell.angle_beta   90.00
_cell.angle_gamma   90.00
#
_symmetry.space_group_name_H-M   'P 1'
#
loop_
_entity.id
_entity.type
_entity.pdbx_description
1 polymer ?
#
loop_
_entity_poly.entity_id
_entity_poly.type
_entity_poly.pdbx_seq_one_letter_code
_entity_poly.pdbx_strand_id
1 'polypeptide(L)'
;MNTVKSFWLGWGSLCVAGGGAYFFAKRQINADRQAKLEAHRKKKQMIESLEYDQGNGSPARTDSAGSPSQEASSDPAPTRHAPETEAQRVGEKSKYESSTVYRSPKGDRFS
;
A
#
# COMPACT_ATOMS: atom_id res chain seq x y z
N MET A 1 31.22 41.41 -33.81
CA MET A 1 30.62 40.49 -32.81
C MET A 1 30.71 41.02 -31.38
N ASN A 2 30.68 42.34 -31.17
CA ASN A 2 30.97 42.96 -29.85
C ASN A 2 29.97 44.09 -29.54
N THR A 3 28.70 43.93 -29.95
CA THR A 3 27.69 44.99 -29.76
C THR A 3 26.75 44.66 -28.62
N VAL A 4 26.23 45.66 -27.93
CA VAL A 4 25.24 45.50 -26.86
C VAL A 4 24.03 44.66 -27.33
N LYS A 5 23.69 44.74 -28.62
CA LYS A 5 22.62 43.95 -29.26
C LYS A 5 22.90 42.44 -29.22
N SER A 6 24.12 42.02 -29.52
CA SER A 6 24.51 40.60 -29.45
C SER A 6 24.55 40.07 -28.00
N PHE A 7 24.85 40.93 -27.03
CA PHE A 7 24.79 40.57 -25.60
C PHE A 7 23.35 40.28 -25.14
N TRP A 8 22.40 41.15 -25.52
CA TRP A 8 20.98 40.95 -25.23
C TRP A 8 20.39 39.71 -25.90
N LEU A 9 20.79 39.41 -27.14
CA LEU A 9 20.38 38.19 -27.81
C LEU A 9 20.94 36.93 -27.11
N GLY A 10 22.21 36.95 -26.69
CA GLY A 10 22.81 35.85 -25.94
C GLY A 10 22.15 35.62 -24.57
N TRP A 11 21.91 36.68 -23.81
CA TRP A 11 21.23 36.60 -22.51
C TRP A 11 19.76 36.20 -22.63
N GLY A 12 19.05 36.75 -23.62
CA GLY A 12 17.66 36.36 -23.91
C GLY A 12 17.55 34.88 -24.25
N SER A 13 18.48 34.34 -25.05
CA SER A 13 18.54 32.91 -25.35
C SER A 13 18.76 32.06 -24.10
N LEU A 14 19.60 32.51 -23.16
CA LEU A 14 19.88 31.78 -21.91
C LEU A 14 18.64 31.71 -21.01
N CYS A 15 17.92 32.82 -20.87
CA CYS A 15 16.67 32.87 -20.10
C CYS A 15 15.58 31.98 -20.69
N VAL A 16 15.43 31.99 -22.02
CA VAL A 16 14.44 31.14 -22.72
C VAL A 16 14.81 29.66 -22.60
N ALA A 17 16.09 29.31 -22.77
CA ALA A 17 16.56 27.94 -22.60
C ALA A 17 16.37 27.42 -21.15
N GLY A 18 16.73 28.22 -20.15
CA GLY A 18 16.54 27.88 -18.74
C GLY A 18 15.07 27.79 -18.33
N GLY A 19 14.24 28.73 -18.76
CA GLY A 19 12.80 28.73 -18.51
C GLY A 19 12.08 27.56 -19.19
N GLY A 20 12.47 27.22 -20.43
CA GLY A 20 11.95 26.06 -21.15
C GLY A 20 12.29 24.73 -20.46
N ALA A 21 13.53 24.57 -19.98
CA ALA A 21 13.95 23.40 -19.21
C ALA A 21 13.17 23.26 -17.89
N TYR A 22 12.95 24.37 -17.17
CA TYR A 22 12.16 24.38 -15.95
C TYR A 22 10.69 23.99 -16.20
N PHE A 23 10.09 24.50 -17.27
CA PHE A 23 8.71 24.16 -17.63
C PHE A 23 8.57 22.67 -17.99
N PHE A 24 9.49 22.13 -18.79
CA PHE A 24 9.46 20.72 -19.16
C PHE A 24 9.68 19.79 -17.95
N ALA A 25 10.60 20.14 -17.05
CA ALA A 25 10.83 19.40 -15.81
C ALA A 25 9.60 19.43 -14.90
N LYS A 26 8.94 20.59 -14.74
CA LYS A 26 7.74 20.73 -13.90
C LYS A 26 6.53 19.99 -14.48
N ARG A 27 6.44 19.87 -15.80
CA ARG A 27 5.39 19.10 -16.49
C ARG A 27 5.45 17.60 -16.14
N GLN A 28 6.65 17.01 -16.09
CA GLN A 28 6.81 15.60 -15.73
C GLN A 28 6.51 15.34 -14.25
N ILE A 29 6.92 16.24 -13.37
CA ILE A 29 6.68 16.12 -11.92
C ILE A 29 5.18 16.23 -11.59
N ASN A 30 4.46 17.15 -12.25
CA ASN A 30 3.02 17.28 -12.03
C ASN A 30 2.23 16.10 -12.61
N ALA A 31 2.67 15.53 -13.74
CA ALA A 31 2.05 14.35 -14.31
C ALA A 31 2.12 13.13 -13.36
N ASP A 32 3.27 12.88 -12.72
CA ASP A 32 3.41 11.77 -11.76
C ASP A 32 2.52 11.96 -10.52
N ARG A 33 2.44 13.20 -10.00
CA ARG A 33 1.54 13.50 -8.87
C ARG A 33 0.07 13.35 -9.23
N GLN A 34 -0.34 13.76 -10.43
CA GLN A 34 -1.71 13.57 -10.90
C GLN A 34 -2.04 12.09 -11.08
N ALA A 35 -1.14 11.30 -11.69
CA ALA A 35 -1.32 9.86 -11.86
C ALA A 35 -1.48 9.12 -10.53
N LYS A 36 -0.68 9.47 -9.51
CA LYS A 36 -0.81 8.90 -8.16
C LYS A 36 -2.14 9.28 -7.50
N LEU A 37 -2.59 10.52 -7.67
CA LEU A 37 -3.85 11.00 -7.12
C LEU A 37 -5.04 10.31 -7.81
N GLU A 38 -4.98 10.12 -9.14
CA GLU A 38 -5.98 9.38 -9.90
C GLU A 38 -6.03 7.90 -9.53
N ALA A 39 -4.88 7.25 -9.36
CA ALA A 39 -4.81 5.86 -8.89
C ALA A 39 -5.44 5.71 -7.50
N HIS A 40 -5.17 6.65 -6.59
CA HIS A 40 -5.78 6.66 -5.26
C HIS A 40 -7.29 6.87 -5.32
N ARG A 41 -7.77 7.79 -6.17
CA ARG A 41 -9.21 8.02 -6.40
C ARG A 41 -9.91 6.78 -6.96
N LYS A 42 -9.33 6.13 -7.98
CA LYS A 42 -9.87 4.90 -8.57
C LYS A 42 -9.95 3.77 -7.54
N LYS A 43 -8.91 3.59 -6.73
CA LYS A 43 -8.92 2.59 -5.66
C LYS A 43 -10.04 2.85 -4.65
N LYS A 44 -10.22 4.11 -4.24
CA LYS A 44 -11.28 4.48 -3.30
C LYS A 44 -12.68 4.23 -3.90
N GLN A 45 -12.89 4.61 -5.16
CA GLN A 45 -14.14 4.34 -5.87
C GLN A 45 -14.43 2.84 -6.00
N MET A 46 -13.41 2.02 -6.27
CA MET A 46 -13.57 0.56 -6.35
C MET A 46 -13.97 -0.03 -5.00
N ILE A 47 -13.34 0.41 -3.91
CA ILE A 47 -13.70 -0.03 -2.56
C ILE A 47 -15.13 0.39 -2.24
N GLU A 48 -15.49 1.65 -2.51
CA GLU A 48 -16.85 2.16 -2.30
C GLU A 48 -17.90 1.38 -3.13
N SER A 49 -17.59 1.01 -4.38
CA SER A 49 -18.50 0.17 -5.18
C SER A 49 -18.65 -1.24 -4.62
N LEU A 50 -17.59 -1.82 -4.06
CA LEU A 50 -17.65 -3.14 -3.42
C LEU A 50 -18.41 -3.08 -2.10
N GLU A 51 -18.25 -2.00 -1.34
CA GLU A 51 -19.00 -1.76 -0.09
C GLU A 51 -20.49 -1.55 -0.37
N TYR A 52 -20.84 -0.81 -1.43
CA TYR A 52 -22.23 -0.61 -1.84
C TYR A 52 -22.90 -1.91 -2.30
N ASP A 53 -22.21 -2.70 -3.14
CA ASP A 53 -22.70 -4.01 -3.59
C ASP A 53 -22.85 -5.00 -2.43
N GLN A 54 -21.93 -4.96 -1.47
CA GLN A 54 -22.00 -5.78 -0.25
C GLN A 54 -23.14 -5.34 0.69
N GLY A 55 -23.46 -4.04 0.78
CA GLY A 55 -24.46 -3.50 1.69
C GLY A 55 -25.91 -3.55 1.19
N ASN A 56 -26.15 -3.65 -0.12
CA ASN A 56 -27.47 -3.36 -0.71
C ASN A 56 -28.22 -4.58 -1.29
N GLY A 57 -27.84 -5.83 -0.98
CA GLY A 57 -28.60 -6.97 -1.52
C GLY A 57 -28.22 -8.40 -1.15
N SER A 58 -27.17 -8.67 -0.37
CA SER A 58 -26.93 -10.05 0.09
C SER A 58 -27.80 -10.37 1.31
N PRO A 59 -28.58 -11.48 1.30
CA PRO A 59 -29.20 -11.96 2.52
C PRO A 59 -28.11 -12.15 3.58
N ALA A 60 -28.41 -11.86 4.85
CA ALA A 60 -27.47 -12.07 5.95
C ALA A 60 -26.91 -13.49 5.84
N ARG A 61 -25.64 -13.62 5.43
CA ARG A 61 -24.98 -14.91 5.33
C ARG A 61 -24.88 -15.41 6.77
N THR A 62 -25.67 -16.44 7.09
CA THR A 62 -25.63 -17.13 8.40
C THR A 62 -24.39 -18.02 8.53
N ASP A 63 -23.65 -18.18 7.44
CA ASP A 63 -22.36 -18.86 7.39
C ASP A 63 -21.25 -17.83 7.63
N SER A 64 -20.51 -18.01 8.73
CA SER A 64 -19.35 -17.20 9.08
C SER A 64 -18.15 -17.42 8.15
N ALA A 65 -18.19 -18.41 7.24
CA ALA A 65 -17.08 -18.71 6.34
C ALA A 65 -16.85 -17.61 5.29
N GLY A 66 -15.64 -17.06 5.29
CA GLY A 66 -15.16 -16.08 4.31
C GLY A 66 -15.26 -14.62 4.73
N SER A 67 -15.60 -14.33 5.98
CA SER A 67 -15.62 -12.97 6.52
C SER A 67 -14.66 -12.87 7.71
N PRO A 68 -13.42 -12.35 7.52
CA PRO A 68 -12.37 -12.34 8.55
C PRO A 68 -12.83 -11.73 9.88
N SER A 69 -13.66 -10.68 9.83
CA SER A 69 -14.20 -10.01 11.00
C SER A 69 -15.24 -10.85 11.75
N GLN A 70 -16.00 -11.71 11.06
CA GLN A 70 -17.00 -12.58 11.69
C GLN A 70 -16.36 -13.87 12.21
N GLU A 71 -15.40 -14.45 11.49
CA GLU A 71 -14.61 -15.60 11.95
C GLU A 71 -13.83 -15.28 13.24
N ALA A 72 -13.28 -14.08 13.36
CA ALA A 72 -12.58 -13.62 14.57
C ALA A 72 -13.51 -13.53 15.80
N SER A 73 -14.80 -13.27 15.59
CA SER A 73 -15.79 -13.16 16.67
C SER A 73 -16.43 -14.51 17.03
N SER A 74 -16.39 -15.47 16.11
CA SER A 74 -16.88 -16.84 16.31
C SER A 74 -15.83 -17.81 16.88
N ASP A 75 -14.55 -17.41 17.01
CA ASP A 75 -13.56 -18.20 17.76
C ASP A 75 -13.97 -18.13 19.24
N PRO A 76 -14.47 -19.22 19.85
CA PRO A 76 -14.78 -19.21 21.28
C PRO A 76 -13.50 -18.79 21.98
N ALA A 77 -13.56 -17.67 22.71
CA ALA A 77 -12.46 -17.20 23.53
C ALA A 77 -11.87 -18.43 24.23
N PRO A 78 -10.56 -18.73 24.06
CA PRO A 78 -9.97 -19.88 24.72
C PRO A 78 -10.33 -19.72 26.20
N THR A 79 -11.19 -20.57 26.73
CA THR A 79 -11.54 -20.58 28.16
C THR A 79 -10.38 -21.19 28.94
N ARG A 80 -9.17 -20.71 28.63
CA ARG A 80 -7.97 -21.00 29.38
C ARG A 80 -7.70 -19.76 30.20
N HIS A 81 -7.62 -19.97 31.51
CA HIS A 81 -7.31 -18.95 32.49
C HIS A 81 -6.16 -18.06 32.01
N ALA A 82 -6.28 -16.74 32.18
CA ALA A 82 -5.17 -15.83 31.93
C ALA A 82 -3.92 -16.35 32.67
N PRO A 83 -2.73 -16.32 32.06
CA PRO A 83 -1.53 -16.87 32.68
C PRO A 83 -1.25 -16.13 33.98
N GLU A 84 -1.31 -16.85 35.10
CA GLU A 84 -1.13 -16.30 36.45
C GLU A 84 0.35 -15.97 36.74
N THR A 85 1.27 -16.52 35.96
CA THR A 85 2.72 -16.38 36.15
C THR A 85 3.43 -15.97 34.84
N GLU A 86 4.51 -15.21 34.93
CA GLU A 86 5.24 -14.76 33.73
C GLU A 86 5.91 -15.93 32.99
N ALA A 87 6.34 -16.95 33.72
CA ALA A 87 6.83 -18.20 33.14
C ALA A 87 5.78 -18.89 32.24
N GLN A 88 4.51 -18.87 32.65
CA GLN A 88 3.41 -19.46 31.88
C GLN A 88 3.08 -18.60 30.65
N ARG A 89 3.16 -17.27 30.75
CA ARG A 89 2.99 -16.36 29.61
C ARG A 89 4.07 -16.54 28.54
N VAL A 90 5.31 -16.83 28.93
CA VAL A 90 6.45 -16.95 28.02
C VAL A 90 6.57 -18.36 27.42
N GLY A 91 6.18 -19.40 28.18
CA GLY A 91 6.25 -20.78 27.71
C GLY A 91 5.06 -21.26 26.89
N GLU A 92 3.91 -20.58 26.99
CA GLU A 92 2.68 -21.00 26.31
C GLU A 92 2.62 -20.47 24.87
N LYS A 93 2.67 -21.39 23.92
CA LYS A 93 2.59 -21.09 22.49
C LYS A 93 1.15 -20.82 22.06
N SER A 94 0.95 -19.84 21.19
CA SER A 94 -0.39 -19.51 20.66
C SER A 94 -0.92 -20.60 19.70
N LYS A 95 -2.24 -20.65 19.48
CA LYS A 95 -2.92 -21.56 18.54
C LYS A 95 -2.33 -21.54 17.12
N TYR A 96 -1.72 -20.42 16.72
CA TYR A 96 -1.16 -20.21 15.39
C TYR A 96 0.38 -20.29 15.37
N GLU A 97 1.02 -20.59 16.50
CA GLU A 97 2.47 -20.71 16.59
C GLU A 97 2.91 -22.12 16.22
N SER A 98 3.91 -22.23 15.34
CA SER A 98 4.41 -23.53 14.90
C SER A 98 5.17 -24.24 16.03
N SER A 99 4.90 -25.53 16.21
CA SER A 99 5.65 -26.37 17.16
C SER A 99 7.10 -26.57 16.72
N THR A 100 7.35 -26.49 15.42
CA THR A 100 8.65 -26.67 14.78
C THR A 100 9.16 -25.35 14.21
N VAL A 101 10.48 -25.16 14.24
CA VAL A 101 11.13 -24.00 13.61
C VAL A 101 11.05 -24.17 12.09
N TYR A 102 10.59 -23.13 11.40
CA TYR A 102 10.58 -23.12 9.94
C TYR A 102 12.01 -23.28 9.40
N ARG A 103 12.21 -24.30 8.55
CA ARG A 103 13.42 -24.44 7.74
C ARG A 103 13.04 -24.30 6.29
N SER A 104 13.72 -23.40 5.58
CA SER A 104 13.56 -23.31 4.13
C SER A 104 13.91 -24.66 3.48
N PRO A 105 13.10 -25.15 2.53
CA PRO A 105 13.48 -26.30 1.74
C PRO A 105 14.83 -26.04 1.07
N LYS A 106 15.75 -27.01 1.12
CA LYS A 106 16.96 -26.94 0.30
C LYS A 106 16.53 -27.13 -1.16
N GLY A 107 16.27 -26.02 -1.84
CA GLY A 107 16.05 -26.02 -3.28
C GLY A 107 17.30 -26.49 -3.99
N ASP A 108 17.11 -27.26 -5.05
CA ASP A 108 18.17 -27.50 -6.03
C ASP A 108 18.50 -26.15 -6.67
N ARG A 109 19.67 -25.61 -6.35
CA ARG A 109 20.13 -24.32 -6.89
C ARG A 109 20.71 -24.47 -8.31
N PHE A 110 20.57 -25.66 -8.91
CA PHE A 110 21.13 -26.04 -10.19
C PHE A 110 20.10 -26.72 -11.12
N SER A 111 18.87 -26.20 -11.18
CA SER A 111 17.94 -26.46 -12.30
C SER A 111 17.68 -25.18 -13.08
#